data_AF-A0A948MP23-F1
#
_entry.id   AF-A0A948MP23-F1
#
_cell.length_a   1.000
_cell.length_b   1.000
_cell.length_c   1.000
_cell.angle_alpha   90.00
_cell.angle_beta   90.00
_cell.angle_gamma   90.00
#
_symmetry.space_group_name_H-M   'P 1'
#
loop_
_entity.id
_entity.type
_entity.pdbx_description
1 polymer ?
#
loop_
_entity_poly.entity_id
_entity_poly.type
_entity_poly.pdbx_seq_one_letter_code
_entity_poly.pdbx_strand_id
1 'polypeptide(L)'
;MAKKSLLIRFKMLTVWNRLGAIGSIASILGLVLFFAPMIIGTNESEIDGQALQSDLYIKSARFEPMHTFFVKDHDHHKNDFYETAFLHISILNLSNQDILVTSLEVVDVDGRGILSPAYSSSALGPDVSKNKPVKIPAGDEVEISYSGGFKFNGLVDQFDLNKLANEYYVADISPRISSRNNLVIELNQKLTELLSGESKIRLKVFSGRNSLIAEHIFNITSGTDIFDDSGKIQHSYFLGDLIHWLNSPYSEGILNKSISSAPSAAGALTCTGC
;
A
#
# COMPACT_ATOMS: atom_id res chain seq x y z
N MET A 1 83.10 5.10 -38.23
CA MET A 1 81.73 5.42 -38.68
C MET A 1 80.85 4.19 -38.48
N ALA A 2 79.54 4.33 -38.24
CA ALA A 2 78.51 3.27 -38.13
C ALA A 2 78.08 2.66 -36.76
N LYS A 3 78.54 3.13 -35.59
CA LYS A 3 77.98 2.67 -34.28
C LYS A 3 77.24 3.72 -33.42
N LYS A 4 77.40 5.02 -33.68
CA LYS A 4 76.68 6.08 -32.92
C LYS A 4 75.29 6.43 -33.45
N SER A 5 74.92 5.97 -34.65
CA SER A 5 73.64 6.31 -35.30
C SER A 5 72.47 5.40 -34.88
N LEU A 6 72.74 4.15 -34.51
CA LEU A 6 71.69 3.18 -34.17
C LEU A 6 71.10 3.39 -32.75
N LEU A 7 71.92 3.89 -31.82
CA LEU A 7 71.52 4.05 -30.41
C LEU A 7 70.55 5.22 -30.18
N ILE A 8 70.54 6.22 -31.09
CA ILE A 8 69.65 7.38 -31.00
C ILE A 8 68.25 7.04 -31.53
N ARG A 9 68.17 6.21 -32.59
CA ARG A 9 66.88 5.78 -33.14
C ARG A 9 66.11 4.83 -32.21
N PHE A 10 66.80 3.99 -31.43
CA PHE A 10 66.13 3.12 -30.46
C PHE A 10 65.57 3.87 -29.25
N LYS A 11 66.25 4.93 -28.77
CA LYS A 11 65.72 5.77 -27.68
C LYS A 11 64.51 6.61 -28.11
N MET A 12 64.47 7.10 -29.35
CA MET A 12 63.30 7.84 -29.85
C MET A 12 62.04 6.97 -29.99
N LEU A 13 62.17 5.71 -30.44
CA LEU A 13 61.02 4.81 -30.61
C LEU A 13 60.33 4.45 -29.28
N THR A 14 61.12 4.30 -28.21
CA THR A 14 60.58 4.06 -26.85
C THR A 14 59.90 5.29 -26.23
N VAL A 15 60.26 6.50 -26.65
CA VAL A 15 59.63 7.74 -26.14
C VAL A 15 58.29 7.99 -26.84
N TRP A 16 58.19 7.71 -28.15
CA TRP A 16 56.94 7.84 -28.88
C TRP A 16 55.88 6.82 -28.47
N ASN A 17 56.27 5.57 -28.17
CA ASN A 17 55.33 4.58 -27.63
C ASN A 17 54.86 4.89 -26.21
N ARG A 18 55.65 5.62 -25.41
CA ARG A 18 55.22 6.09 -24.07
C ARG A 18 54.33 7.33 -24.15
N LEU A 19 54.55 8.24 -25.09
CA LEU A 19 53.67 9.39 -25.34
C LEU A 19 52.32 8.98 -25.95
N GLY A 20 52.29 7.97 -26.83
CA GLY A 20 51.05 7.41 -27.36
C GLY A 20 50.19 6.74 -26.28
N ALA A 21 50.81 5.97 -25.37
CA ALA A 21 50.10 5.30 -24.27
C ALA A 21 49.54 6.28 -23.22
N ILE A 22 50.24 7.40 -22.95
CA ILE A 22 49.75 8.44 -22.03
C ILE A 22 48.59 9.24 -22.65
N GLY A 23 48.63 9.49 -23.96
CA GLY A 23 47.52 10.11 -24.69
C GLY A 23 46.25 9.25 -24.70
N SER A 24 46.38 7.92 -24.83
CA SER A 24 45.24 7.00 -24.78
C SER A 24 44.64 6.87 -23.37
N ILE A 25 45.46 6.86 -22.32
CA ILE A 25 44.98 6.76 -20.93
C ILE A 25 44.33 8.08 -20.48
N ALA A 26 44.86 9.24 -20.87
CA ALA A 26 44.23 10.53 -20.58
C ALA A 26 42.90 10.72 -21.33
N SER A 27 42.76 10.16 -22.53
CA SER A 27 41.49 10.23 -23.28
C SER A 27 40.44 9.24 -22.76
N ILE A 28 40.84 8.11 -22.19
CA ILE A 28 39.92 7.16 -21.51
C ILE A 28 39.52 7.68 -20.13
N LEU A 29 40.44 8.27 -19.35
CA LEU A 29 40.11 8.94 -18.09
C LEU A 29 39.28 10.22 -18.30
N GLY A 30 39.51 10.94 -19.40
CA GLY A 30 38.68 12.09 -19.79
C GLY A 30 37.26 11.70 -20.19
N LEU A 31 37.08 10.57 -20.88
CA LEU A 31 35.75 10.04 -21.20
C LEU A 31 35.04 9.44 -19.98
N VAL A 32 35.77 8.79 -19.07
CA VAL A 32 35.19 8.33 -17.80
C VAL A 32 34.86 9.52 -16.91
N LEU A 33 35.64 10.60 -16.84
CA LEU A 33 35.29 11.76 -16.00
C LEU A 33 34.25 12.72 -16.63
N PHE A 34 34.04 12.69 -17.95
CA PHE A 34 32.92 13.40 -18.60
C PHE A 34 31.62 12.59 -18.66
N PHE A 35 31.67 11.25 -18.49
CA PHE A 35 30.47 10.38 -18.46
C PHE A 35 30.22 9.65 -17.13
N ALA A 36 31.09 9.76 -16.12
CA ALA A 36 30.90 9.18 -14.77
C ALA A 36 30.24 10.13 -13.73
N PRO A 37 29.41 11.09 -14.17
CA PRO A 37 28.21 11.39 -13.40
C PRO A 37 26.96 11.23 -14.27
N MET A 38 26.85 10.10 -14.99
CA MET A 38 25.57 9.69 -15.59
C MET A 38 25.12 8.28 -15.16
N ILE A 39 25.87 7.60 -14.30
CA ILE A 39 25.47 6.35 -13.63
C ILE A 39 26.07 6.40 -12.22
N ILE A 40 25.22 6.27 -11.20
CA ILE A 40 25.46 6.41 -9.75
C ILE A 40 25.40 7.88 -9.27
N GLY A 41 24.31 8.16 -8.56
CA GLY A 41 23.86 9.50 -8.23
C GLY A 41 22.53 9.82 -8.91
N THR A 42 21.58 8.87 -8.91
CA THR A 42 20.18 9.27 -8.79
C THR A 42 20.15 10.15 -7.56
N ASN A 43 20.16 11.46 -7.80
CA ASN A 43 19.73 12.42 -6.82
C ASN A 43 18.42 11.85 -6.29
N GLU A 44 18.47 11.35 -5.06
CA GLU A 44 17.45 11.69 -4.09
C GLU A 44 17.33 13.20 -4.21
N SER A 45 16.46 13.64 -5.12
CA SER A 45 15.71 14.83 -4.88
C SER A 45 14.97 14.52 -3.59
N GLU A 46 15.65 14.78 -2.48
CA GLU A 46 15.11 15.52 -1.36
C GLU A 46 14.21 16.56 -2.03
N ILE A 47 12.93 16.18 -2.18
CA ILE A 47 11.88 17.06 -2.61
C ILE A 47 11.88 18.10 -1.51
N ASP A 48 12.50 19.23 -1.83
CA ASP A 48 12.46 20.44 -1.03
C ASP A 48 11.00 20.64 -0.63
N GLY A 49 10.75 20.37 0.64
CA GLY A 49 9.45 20.26 1.26
C GLY A 49 8.84 21.64 1.40
N GLN A 50 8.45 22.25 0.28
CA GLN A 50 7.24 23.05 0.31
C GLN A 50 6.10 22.08 0.59
N ALA A 51 5.86 21.82 1.87
CA ALA A 51 4.67 21.16 2.34
C ALA A 51 3.51 21.83 1.62
N LEU A 52 2.81 21.08 0.77
CA LEU A 52 1.61 21.54 0.11
C LEU A 52 0.71 22.07 1.22
N GLN A 53 0.58 23.38 1.34
CA GLN A 53 -0.27 23.98 2.35
C GLN A 53 -1.70 23.69 1.91
N SER A 54 -2.23 22.59 2.43
CA SER A 54 -3.54 22.08 2.08
C SER A 54 -4.57 22.63 3.05
N ASP A 55 -5.63 23.19 2.50
CA ASP A 55 -6.84 23.51 3.26
C ASP A 55 -7.67 22.25 3.58
N LEU A 56 -7.25 21.07 3.11
CA LEU A 56 -7.87 19.80 3.46
C LEU A 56 -7.03 19.09 4.53
N TYR A 57 -7.70 18.74 5.63
CA TYR A 57 -7.14 17.93 6.69
C TYR A 57 -7.68 16.50 6.59
N ILE A 58 -6.79 15.53 6.41
CA ILE A 58 -7.11 14.10 6.41
C ILE A 58 -7.22 13.63 7.85
N LYS A 59 -8.45 13.46 8.35
CA LYS A 59 -8.71 13.17 9.76
C LYS A 59 -8.55 11.70 10.11
N SER A 60 -8.96 10.81 9.22
CA SER A 60 -8.78 9.36 9.36
C SER A 60 -9.01 8.66 8.04
N ALA A 61 -8.68 7.36 8.00
CA ALA A 61 -9.10 6.48 6.92
C ALA A 61 -9.51 5.11 7.49
N ARG A 62 -10.28 4.34 6.72
CA ARG A 62 -10.65 2.96 7.06
C ARG A 62 -10.73 2.11 5.80
N PHE A 63 -10.54 0.81 5.99
CA PHE A 63 -10.86 -0.18 4.96
C PHE A 63 -12.24 -0.77 5.22
N GLU A 64 -13.05 -0.86 4.17
CA GLU A 64 -14.32 -1.57 4.16
C GLU A 64 -14.15 -2.89 3.37
N PRO A 65 -14.17 -4.05 4.03
CA PRO A 65 -14.05 -5.34 3.35
C PRO A 65 -15.28 -5.59 2.48
N MET A 66 -15.08 -6.17 1.30
CA MET A 66 -16.19 -6.66 0.48
C MET A 66 -17.02 -7.70 1.25
N HIS A 67 -18.32 -7.75 1.04
CA HIS A 67 -19.18 -8.78 1.67
C HIS A 67 -18.77 -10.22 1.30
N THR A 68 -18.07 -10.43 0.19
CA THR A 68 -17.48 -11.71 -0.23
C THR A 68 -16.01 -11.89 0.17
N PHE A 69 -15.49 -11.11 1.12
CA PHE A 69 -14.06 -11.11 1.51
C PHE A 69 -13.50 -12.52 1.77
N PHE A 70 -14.28 -13.39 2.42
CA PHE A 70 -13.88 -14.75 2.82
C PHE A 70 -14.19 -15.83 1.77
N VAL A 71 -14.88 -15.48 0.68
CA VAL A 71 -15.39 -16.44 -0.30
C VAL A 71 -14.35 -16.62 -1.41
N LYS A 72 -13.58 -17.71 -1.36
CA LYS A 72 -12.70 -18.13 -2.48
C LYS A 72 -13.55 -18.53 -3.71
N ASP A 73 -12.89 -18.72 -4.85
CA ASP A 73 -13.51 -19.22 -6.08
C ASP A 73 -14.42 -20.43 -5.82
N HIS A 74 -15.61 -20.43 -6.40
CA HIS A 74 -16.62 -21.48 -6.23
C HIS A 74 -17.20 -21.91 -7.58
N ASP A 75 -17.34 -23.21 -7.83
CA ASP A 75 -17.95 -23.79 -9.04
C ASP A 75 -17.53 -23.12 -10.37
N HIS A 76 -16.22 -22.97 -10.60
CA HIS A 76 -15.64 -22.31 -11.79
C HIS A 76 -15.96 -20.81 -11.93
N HIS A 77 -16.59 -20.18 -10.93
CA HIS A 77 -16.74 -18.74 -10.83
C HIS A 77 -15.59 -18.15 -10.03
N LYS A 78 -14.75 -17.38 -10.72
CA LYS A 78 -13.66 -16.64 -10.12
C LYS A 78 -14.21 -15.48 -9.29
N ASN A 79 -13.85 -15.39 -8.02
CA ASN A 79 -14.16 -14.23 -7.18
C ASN A 79 -12.96 -13.28 -7.15
N ASP A 80 -12.94 -12.32 -8.08
CA ASP A 80 -11.88 -11.32 -8.12
C ASP A 80 -11.81 -10.43 -6.86
N PHE A 81 -12.92 -10.35 -6.10
CA PHE A 81 -13.04 -9.60 -4.86
C PHE A 81 -12.68 -10.39 -3.59
N TYR A 82 -12.24 -11.65 -3.72
CA TYR A 82 -11.66 -12.39 -2.60
C TYR A 82 -10.52 -11.58 -1.97
N GLU A 83 -10.56 -11.43 -0.64
CA GLU A 83 -9.61 -10.62 0.15
C GLU A 83 -9.49 -9.15 -0.28
N THR A 84 -10.57 -8.58 -0.83
CA THR A 84 -10.58 -7.19 -1.30
C THR A 84 -11.32 -6.27 -0.35
N ALA A 85 -10.74 -5.11 -0.04
CA ALA A 85 -11.38 -4.03 0.70
C ALA A 85 -11.28 -2.68 -0.03
N PHE A 86 -12.15 -1.72 0.29
CA PHE A 86 -12.14 -0.38 -0.27
C PHE A 86 -11.70 0.64 0.76
N LEU A 87 -10.96 1.65 0.33
CA LEU A 87 -10.48 2.72 1.22
C LEU A 87 -11.52 3.84 1.30
N HIS A 88 -11.88 4.21 2.52
CA HIS A 88 -12.68 5.38 2.85
C HIS A 88 -11.83 6.36 3.64
N ILE A 89 -11.95 7.65 3.32
CA ILE A 89 -11.13 8.71 3.90
C ILE A 89 -12.06 9.81 4.42
N SER A 90 -11.90 10.20 5.68
CA SER A 90 -12.56 11.35 6.26
C SER A 90 -11.72 12.60 6.05
N ILE A 91 -12.28 13.58 5.36
CA ILE A 91 -11.59 14.82 4.98
C ILE A 91 -12.35 16.01 5.54
N LEU A 92 -11.65 16.85 6.31
CA LEU A 92 -12.15 18.12 6.84
C LEU A 92 -11.63 19.28 5.99
N ASN A 93 -12.53 20.15 5.54
CA ASN A 93 -12.16 21.39 4.88
C ASN A 93 -11.96 22.51 5.91
N LEU A 94 -10.71 22.94 6.09
CA LEU A 94 -10.32 24.00 7.01
C LEU A 94 -10.41 25.42 6.40
N SER A 95 -10.68 25.53 5.09
CA SER A 95 -10.83 26.83 4.45
C SER A 95 -12.19 27.48 4.76
N ASN A 96 -12.31 28.74 4.35
CA ASN A 96 -13.55 29.50 4.36
C ASN A 96 -14.35 29.39 3.05
N GLN A 97 -13.97 28.48 2.14
CA GLN A 97 -14.63 28.28 0.85
C GLN A 97 -14.94 26.81 0.61
N ASP A 98 -15.94 26.54 -0.24
CA ASP A 98 -16.25 25.18 -0.62
C ASP A 98 -15.16 24.60 -1.53
N ILE A 99 -14.72 23.37 -1.25
CA ILE A 99 -13.73 22.66 -2.07
C ILE A 99 -14.44 21.57 -2.88
N LEU A 100 -14.15 21.49 -4.18
CA LEU A 100 -14.67 20.45 -5.05
C LEU A 100 -13.58 19.44 -5.36
N VAL A 101 -13.68 18.23 -4.80
CA VAL A 101 -12.80 17.10 -5.10
C VAL A 101 -13.30 16.38 -6.34
N THR A 102 -12.45 16.25 -7.35
CA THR A 102 -12.83 15.70 -8.66
C THR A 102 -12.22 14.32 -8.94
N SER A 103 -11.10 14.00 -8.31
CA SER A 103 -10.46 12.68 -8.43
C SER A 103 -9.56 12.37 -7.24
N LEU A 104 -9.32 11.07 -7.08
CA LEU A 104 -8.39 10.50 -6.10
C LEU A 104 -7.44 9.56 -6.82
N GLU A 105 -6.16 9.63 -6.45
CA GLU A 105 -5.16 8.64 -6.84
C GLU A 105 -4.60 8.00 -5.57
N VAL A 106 -4.49 6.67 -5.56
CA VAL A 106 -3.76 5.97 -4.52
C VAL A 106 -2.62 5.19 -5.15
N VAL A 107 -1.43 5.36 -4.60
CA VAL A 107 -0.21 4.71 -5.05
C VAL A 107 0.33 3.85 -3.92
N ASP A 108 0.63 2.59 -4.24
CA ASP A 108 1.41 1.70 -3.39
C ASP A 108 2.86 2.18 -3.38
N VAL A 109 3.30 2.72 -2.24
CA VAL A 109 4.61 3.37 -2.12
C VAL A 109 5.73 2.33 -2.10
N ASP A 110 5.45 1.15 -1.55
CA ASP A 110 6.45 0.10 -1.33
C ASP A 110 6.44 -0.96 -2.44
N GLY A 111 5.49 -0.88 -3.38
CA GLY A 111 5.41 -1.80 -4.52
C GLY A 111 5.06 -3.24 -4.12
N ARG A 112 4.27 -3.41 -3.06
CA ARG A 112 3.86 -4.70 -2.50
C ARG A 112 2.65 -5.33 -3.21
N GLY A 113 2.11 -4.68 -4.25
CA GLY A 113 1.05 -5.23 -5.09
C GLY A 113 -0.32 -5.26 -4.41
N ILE A 114 -0.53 -4.36 -3.45
CA ILE A 114 -1.76 -4.28 -2.65
C ILE A 114 -2.95 -3.68 -3.41
N LEU A 115 -2.72 -2.99 -4.53
CA LEU A 115 -3.79 -2.33 -5.29
C LEU A 115 -4.45 -3.28 -6.28
N SER A 116 -5.78 -3.20 -6.37
CA SER A 116 -6.64 -4.01 -7.25
C SER A 116 -7.52 -3.11 -8.10
N PRO A 117 -7.78 -3.45 -9.38
CA PRO A 117 -8.69 -2.73 -10.26
C PRO A 117 -10.18 -2.97 -9.90
N ALA A 118 -10.49 -3.41 -8.69
CA ALA A 118 -11.85 -3.49 -8.19
C ALA A 118 -12.48 -2.09 -8.16
N TYR A 119 -13.62 -1.90 -8.83
CA TYR A 119 -14.27 -0.59 -8.97
C TYR A 119 -15.53 -0.47 -8.09
N SER A 120 -15.61 0.60 -7.30
CA SER A 120 -16.86 1.07 -6.69
C SER A 120 -17.49 2.18 -7.54
N SER A 121 -18.77 2.03 -7.92
CA SER A 121 -19.50 2.97 -8.79
C SER A 121 -19.83 4.30 -8.14
N SER A 122 -19.73 4.40 -6.81
CA SER A 122 -20.05 5.60 -6.02
C SER A 122 -18.81 6.27 -5.44
N ALA A 123 -17.62 5.95 -5.96
CA ALA A 123 -16.33 6.35 -5.41
C ALA A 123 -15.50 7.15 -6.43
N LEU A 124 -14.46 7.86 -5.95
CA LEU A 124 -13.55 8.62 -6.82
C LEU A 124 -12.36 7.78 -7.26
N GLY A 125 -12.07 7.79 -8.55
CA GLY A 125 -10.85 7.23 -9.14
C GLY A 125 -9.92 8.29 -9.73
N PRO A 126 -8.84 7.85 -10.40
CA PRO A 126 -7.90 8.78 -11.04
C PRO A 126 -8.46 9.42 -12.31
N ASP A 127 -9.45 8.80 -12.96
CA ASP A 127 -10.08 9.31 -14.17
C ASP A 127 -11.27 10.22 -13.85
N VAL A 128 -11.05 11.54 -13.86
CA VAL A 128 -12.07 12.56 -13.60
C VAL A 128 -13.33 12.38 -14.46
N SER A 129 -13.20 11.85 -15.69
CA SER A 129 -14.35 11.69 -16.60
C SER A 129 -15.34 10.61 -16.16
N LYS A 130 -14.91 9.70 -15.28
CA LYS A 130 -15.71 8.60 -14.72
C LYS A 130 -16.22 8.88 -13.31
N ASN A 131 -15.80 10.00 -12.72
CA ASN A 131 -16.11 10.35 -11.35
C ASN A 131 -17.34 11.25 -11.26
N LYS A 132 -18.06 11.15 -10.13
CA LYS A 132 -18.96 12.20 -9.67
C LYS A 132 -18.21 13.08 -8.67
N PRO A 133 -17.93 14.35 -8.98
CA PRO A 133 -17.23 15.25 -8.05
C PRO A 133 -17.94 15.36 -6.69
N VAL A 134 -17.15 15.47 -5.63
CA VAL A 134 -17.62 15.59 -4.25
C VAL A 134 -17.34 17.00 -3.76
N LYS A 135 -18.39 17.70 -3.32
CA LYS A 135 -18.27 19.01 -2.69
C LYS A 135 -18.06 18.83 -1.19
N ILE A 136 -17.00 19.44 -0.66
CA ILE A 136 -16.72 19.54 0.78
C ILE A 136 -16.98 21.01 1.18
N PRO A 137 -18.08 21.32 1.87
CA PRO A 137 -18.37 22.68 2.28
C PRO A 137 -17.29 23.26 3.19
N ALA A 138 -17.19 24.59 3.25
CA ALA A 138 -16.28 25.27 4.18
C ALA A 138 -16.55 24.87 5.63
N GLY A 139 -15.51 24.41 6.35
CA GLY A 139 -15.60 24.00 7.76
C GLY A 139 -16.18 22.60 8.00
N ASP A 140 -16.65 21.91 6.96
CA ASP A 140 -17.33 20.62 7.09
C ASP A 140 -16.39 19.43 6.83
N GLU A 141 -16.75 18.29 7.43
CA GLU A 141 -16.12 16.98 7.22
C GLU A 141 -16.99 16.12 6.30
N VAL A 142 -16.36 15.46 5.33
CA VAL A 142 -17.02 14.51 4.42
C VAL A 142 -16.17 13.24 4.31
N GLU A 143 -16.83 12.07 4.33
CA GLU A 143 -16.19 10.80 3.99
C GLU A 143 -16.24 10.58 2.48
N ILE A 144 -15.10 10.25 1.88
CA ILE A 144 -14.95 9.97 0.45
C ILE A 144 -14.35 8.58 0.26
N SER A 145 -14.94 7.79 -0.63
CA SER A 145 -14.42 6.47 -1.00
C SER A 145 -13.49 6.56 -2.21
N TYR A 146 -12.39 5.79 -2.17
CA TYR A 146 -11.57 5.51 -3.34
C TYR A 146 -12.17 4.37 -4.15
N SER A 147 -12.20 4.53 -5.47
CA SER A 147 -12.85 3.57 -6.36
C SER A 147 -12.07 2.28 -6.54
N GLY A 148 -10.74 2.28 -6.34
CA GLY A 148 -9.90 1.08 -6.41
C GLY A 148 -10.00 0.24 -5.14
N GLY A 149 -9.78 -1.07 -5.29
CA GLY A 149 -9.72 -2.00 -4.16
C GLY A 149 -8.30 -2.25 -3.68
N PHE A 150 -8.19 -2.78 -2.47
CA PHE A 150 -6.97 -3.24 -1.84
C PHE A 150 -7.08 -4.74 -1.65
N LYS A 151 -6.14 -5.50 -2.22
CA LYS A 151 -6.12 -6.95 -2.16
C LYS A 151 -5.11 -7.43 -1.14
N PHE A 152 -5.61 -7.96 -0.04
CA PHE A 152 -4.82 -8.51 1.06
C PHE A 152 -4.55 -10.00 0.84
N ASN A 153 -3.86 -10.32 -0.26
CA ASN A 153 -3.62 -11.70 -0.71
C ASN A 153 -3.01 -12.55 0.43
N GLY A 154 -3.74 -13.55 0.91
CA GLY A 154 -3.37 -14.47 1.98
C GLY A 154 -3.78 -14.04 3.38
N LEU A 155 -4.48 -12.92 3.57
CA LEU A 155 -4.89 -12.45 4.89
C LEU A 155 -5.91 -13.37 5.57
N VAL A 156 -6.85 -13.96 4.82
CA VAL A 156 -7.84 -14.90 5.40
C VAL A 156 -7.14 -16.11 5.98
N ASP A 157 -6.09 -16.60 5.33
CA ASP A 157 -5.31 -17.75 5.80
C ASP A 157 -4.50 -17.44 7.09
N GLN A 158 -4.35 -16.16 7.46
CA GLN A 158 -3.73 -15.74 8.72
C GLN A 158 -4.69 -15.79 9.91
N PHE A 159 -6.00 -15.92 9.70
CA PHE A 159 -6.98 -15.92 10.77
C PHE A 159 -7.40 -17.33 11.19
N ASP A 160 -7.56 -17.52 12.49
CA ASP A 160 -8.45 -18.57 12.99
C ASP A 160 -9.90 -18.06 12.82
N LEU A 161 -10.56 -18.52 11.76
CA LEU A 161 -11.91 -18.07 11.42
C LEU A 161 -12.94 -18.45 12.49
N ASN A 162 -12.76 -19.57 13.19
CA ASN A 162 -13.67 -19.98 14.26
C ASN A 162 -13.53 -19.04 15.45
N LYS A 163 -12.29 -18.70 15.83
CA LYS A 163 -12.04 -17.70 16.87
C LYS A 163 -12.60 -16.33 16.46
N LEU A 164 -12.29 -15.87 15.25
CA LEU A 164 -12.69 -14.55 14.74
C LEU A 164 -14.21 -14.40 14.65
N ALA A 165 -14.94 -15.44 14.24
CA ALA A 165 -16.40 -15.41 14.17
C ALA A 165 -17.08 -15.21 15.53
N ASN A 166 -16.43 -15.64 16.62
CA ASN A 166 -16.93 -15.50 17.98
C ASN A 166 -16.56 -14.15 18.63
N GLU A 167 -15.86 -13.26 17.92
CA GLU A 167 -15.51 -11.94 18.43
C GLU A 167 -16.70 -10.98 18.43
N TYR A 168 -16.73 -10.06 19.41
CA TYR A 168 -17.79 -9.06 19.51
C TYR A 168 -17.51 -7.86 18.59
N TYR A 169 -18.58 -7.32 18.02
CA TYR A 169 -18.58 -6.05 17.28
C TYR A 169 -19.87 -5.29 17.55
N VAL A 170 -19.85 -3.97 17.32
CA VAL A 170 -21.04 -3.11 17.45
C VAL A 170 -21.85 -3.20 16.16
N ALA A 171 -23.01 -3.86 16.22
CA ALA A 171 -23.81 -4.19 15.04
C ALA A 171 -24.79 -3.09 14.59
N ASP A 172 -25.22 -2.21 15.50
CA ASP A 172 -26.26 -1.20 15.25
C ASP A 172 -25.74 0.06 14.53
N ILE A 173 -24.49 0.03 14.07
CA ILE A 173 -23.84 1.14 13.39
C ILE A 173 -23.22 0.66 12.07
N SER A 174 -23.16 1.56 11.09
CA SER A 174 -22.46 1.35 9.83
C SER A 174 -21.53 2.53 9.61
N PRO A 175 -20.20 2.33 9.46
CA PRO A 175 -19.48 1.04 9.52
C PRO A 175 -19.52 0.35 10.89
N ARG A 176 -19.34 -0.98 10.92
CA ARG A 176 -19.29 -1.75 12.18
C ARG A 176 -17.93 -1.55 12.85
N ILE A 177 -17.89 -1.72 14.16
CA ILE A 177 -16.69 -1.45 14.95
C ILE A 177 -16.36 -2.64 15.84
N SER A 178 -15.09 -3.06 15.83
CA SER A 178 -14.52 -3.85 16.91
C SER A 178 -13.95 -2.93 18.00
N SER A 179 -14.41 -3.11 19.24
CA SER A 179 -13.91 -2.35 20.40
C SER A 179 -12.66 -2.97 21.04
N ARG A 180 -12.11 -4.05 20.45
CA ARG A 180 -11.01 -4.82 21.03
C ARG A 180 -9.65 -4.37 20.52
N ASN A 181 -8.94 -3.59 21.33
CA ASN A 181 -7.59 -3.11 21.01
C ASN A 181 -6.59 -4.24 20.76
N ASN A 182 -6.71 -5.38 21.45
CA ASN A 182 -5.83 -6.52 21.20
C ASN A 182 -6.01 -7.11 19.78
N LEU A 183 -7.23 -7.07 19.21
CA LEU A 183 -7.45 -7.54 17.84
C LEU A 183 -6.81 -6.59 16.82
N VAL A 184 -6.80 -5.28 17.09
CA VAL A 184 -6.07 -4.31 16.25
C VAL A 184 -4.58 -4.61 16.25
N ILE A 185 -3.99 -4.91 17.42
CA ILE A 185 -2.58 -5.30 17.54
C ILE A 185 -2.30 -6.61 16.77
N GLU A 186 -3.14 -7.64 16.96
CA GLU A 186 -3.04 -8.91 16.25
C GLU A 186 -3.14 -8.71 14.72
N LEU A 187 -4.03 -7.84 14.25
CA LEU A 187 -4.17 -7.52 12.82
C LEU A 187 -2.92 -6.80 12.28
N ASN A 188 -2.40 -5.80 13.00
CA ASN A 188 -1.19 -5.09 12.59
C ASN A 188 0.00 -6.05 12.43
N GLN A 189 0.14 -7.00 13.36
CA GLN A 189 1.17 -8.06 13.28
C GLN A 189 0.97 -8.93 12.04
N LYS A 190 -0.25 -9.44 11.82
CA LYS A 190 -0.58 -10.26 10.63
C LYS A 190 -0.32 -9.52 9.33
N LEU A 191 -0.69 -8.24 9.23
CA LEU A 191 -0.42 -7.43 8.04
C LEU A 191 1.07 -7.19 7.83
N THR A 192 1.82 -6.94 8.91
CA THR A 192 3.28 -6.78 8.85
C THR A 192 3.95 -8.05 8.34
N GLU A 193 3.54 -9.21 8.84
CA GLU A 193 4.04 -10.51 8.39
C GLU A 193 3.66 -10.78 6.93
N LEU A 194 2.38 -10.61 6.59
CA LEU A 194 1.85 -10.85 5.24
C LEU A 194 2.53 -10.01 4.17
N LEU A 195 2.75 -8.73 4.48
CA LEU A 195 3.30 -7.77 3.52
C LEU A 195 4.84 -7.76 3.55
N SER A 196 5.50 -8.48 4.47
CA SER A 196 6.96 -8.49 4.67
C SER A 196 7.54 -7.16 5.21
N GLY A 197 6.94 -6.63 6.27
CA GLY A 197 7.39 -5.43 7.00
C GLY A 197 6.40 -4.27 6.89
N GLU A 198 6.88 -3.03 7.01
CA GLU A 198 6.05 -1.83 6.88
C GLU A 198 5.49 -1.66 5.46
N SER A 199 4.19 -1.38 5.33
CA SER A 199 3.56 -1.08 4.02
C SER A 199 2.77 0.23 4.06
N LYS A 200 2.96 1.07 3.03
CA LYS A 200 2.43 2.42 2.92
C LYS A 200 1.72 2.64 1.59
N ILE A 201 0.68 3.45 1.66
CA ILE A 201 0.01 4.01 0.49
C ILE A 201 0.04 5.53 0.55
N ARG A 202 0.12 6.13 -0.62
CA ARG A 202 0.07 7.56 -0.82
C ARG A 202 -1.24 7.91 -1.48
N LEU A 203 -2.09 8.64 -0.75
CA LEU A 203 -3.30 9.25 -1.25
C LEU A 203 -2.97 10.62 -1.83
N LYS A 204 -3.47 10.89 -3.04
CA LYS A 204 -3.46 12.21 -3.65
C LYS A 204 -4.89 12.63 -3.96
N VAL A 205 -5.23 13.84 -3.55
CA VAL A 205 -6.54 14.44 -3.72
C VAL A 205 -6.44 15.57 -4.72
N PHE A 206 -7.31 15.56 -5.73
CA PHE A 206 -7.27 16.54 -6.80
C PHE A 206 -8.58 17.32 -6.93
N SER A 207 -8.46 18.56 -7.41
CA SER A 207 -9.57 19.41 -7.85
C SER A 207 -9.43 19.80 -9.32
N GLY A 208 -10.53 20.25 -9.92
CA GLY A 208 -10.60 20.63 -11.32
C GLY A 208 -10.19 19.46 -12.22
N ARG A 209 -9.31 19.73 -13.19
CA ARG A 209 -8.89 18.70 -14.16
C ARG A 209 -7.86 17.73 -13.59
N ASN A 210 -6.90 18.20 -12.79
CA ASN A 210 -5.79 17.42 -12.21
C ASN A 210 -4.95 18.28 -11.23
N SER A 211 -5.54 19.29 -10.57
CA SER A 211 -4.80 20.14 -9.63
C SER A 211 -4.66 19.41 -8.30
N LEU A 212 -3.44 19.03 -7.91
CA LEU A 212 -3.20 18.41 -6.60
C LEU A 212 -3.50 19.42 -5.49
N ILE A 213 -4.37 19.06 -4.55
CA ILE A 213 -4.79 19.93 -3.45
C ILE A 213 -4.51 19.33 -2.06
N ALA A 214 -4.32 18.02 -1.96
CA ALA A 214 -3.84 17.37 -0.74
C ALA A 214 -3.08 16.09 -1.08
N GLU A 215 -2.13 15.73 -0.23
CA GLU A 215 -1.41 14.46 -0.29
C GLU A 215 -1.20 13.95 1.14
N HIS A 216 -1.40 12.64 1.34
CA HIS A 216 -1.22 12.00 2.64
C HIS A 216 -0.69 10.59 2.47
N ILE A 217 0.19 10.17 3.39
CA ILE A 217 0.74 8.82 3.40
C ILE A 217 0.17 8.07 4.59
N PHE A 218 -0.49 6.95 4.31
CA PHE A 218 -0.96 6.02 5.35
C PHE A 218 -0.04 4.83 5.45
N ASN A 219 0.27 4.40 6.67
CA ASN A 219 0.88 3.11 6.93
C ASN A 219 -0.23 2.08 7.19
N ILE A 220 -0.38 1.12 6.28
CA ILE A 220 -1.41 0.06 6.31
C ILE A 220 -1.11 -0.98 7.37
N THR A 221 0.16 -1.21 7.69
CA THR A 221 0.58 -2.20 8.69
C THR A 221 0.52 -1.69 10.13
N SER A 222 0.21 -0.40 10.33
CA SER A 222 0.18 0.26 11.63
C SER A 222 -1.12 1.05 11.82
N GLY A 223 -2.26 0.35 11.75
CA GLY A 223 -3.56 0.95 12.03
C GLY A 223 -3.87 1.08 13.52
N THR A 224 -4.94 1.79 13.83
CA THR A 224 -5.35 2.19 15.18
C THR A 224 -6.77 1.77 15.52
N ASP A 225 -7.16 1.99 16.78
CA ASP A 225 -8.54 1.83 17.23
C ASP A 225 -9.38 3.11 16.94
N ILE A 226 -10.61 3.14 17.42
CA ILE A 226 -11.56 4.25 17.18
C ILE A 226 -11.26 5.52 17.98
N PHE A 227 -10.39 5.45 19.00
CA PHE A 227 -10.10 6.57 19.89
C PHE A 227 -8.89 7.38 19.42
N ASP A 228 -8.15 6.88 18.44
CA ASP A 228 -7.03 7.56 17.82
C ASP A 228 -7.49 8.57 16.76
N ASP A 229 -6.98 9.80 16.85
CA ASP A 229 -7.26 10.94 15.99
C ASP A 229 -6.03 11.36 15.15
N SER A 230 -5.02 10.49 15.04
CA SER A 230 -3.72 10.81 14.45
C SER A 230 -3.69 10.79 12.92
N GLY A 231 -4.85 10.73 12.25
CA GLY A 231 -4.90 10.62 10.78
C GLY A 231 -4.48 9.26 10.23
N LYS A 232 -4.41 8.22 11.09
CA LYS A 232 -4.06 6.85 10.71
C LYS A 232 -5.27 6.06 10.23
N ILE A 233 -4.99 4.86 9.69
CA ILE A 233 -6.03 3.92 9.30
C ILE A 233 -6.63 3.29 10.56
N GLN A 234 -7.94 3.40 10.73
CA GLN A 234 -8.68 2.85 11.85
C GLN A 234 -9.05 1.39 11.55
N HIS A 235 -8.21 0.47 11.99
CA HIS A 235 -8.37 -0.98 11.80
C HIS A 235 -9.52 -1.58 12.60
N SER A 236 -9.96 -0.91 13.67
CA SER A 236 -11.17 -1.26 14.42
C SER A 236 -12.41 -1.37 13.54
N TYR A 237 -12.58 -0.49 12.53
CA TYR A 237 -13.69 -0.56 11.58
C TYR A 237 -13.56 -1.75 10.65
N PHE A 238 -12.36 -1.95 10.07
CA PHE A 238 -12.09 -3.09 9.19
C PHE A 238 -12.38 -4.42 9.89
N LEU A 239 -11.92 -4.57 11.14
CA LEU A 239 -12.20 -5.75 11.96
C LEU A 239 -13.69 -5.93 12.26
N GLY A 240 -14.40 -4.86 12.61
CA GLY A 240 -15.83 -4.90 12.86
C GLY A 240 -16.61 -5.42 11.66
N ASP A 241 -16.31 -4.90 10.47
CA ASP A 241 -16.94 -5.33 9.22
C ASP A 241 -16.51 -6.77 8.82
N LEU A 242 -15.25 -7.16 9.04
CA LEU A 242 -14.79 -8.54 8.81
C LEU A 242 -15.57 -9.55 9.66
N ILE A 243 -15.69 -9.29 10.97
CA ILE A 243 -16.43 -10.17 11.88
C ILE A 243 -17.91 -10.24 11.46
N HIS A 244 -18.50 -9.12 11.06
CA HIS A 244 -19.86 -9.07 10.54
C HIS A 244 -20.04 -9.93 9.29
N TRP A 245 -19.18 -9.76 8.27
CA TRP A 245 -19.30 -10.51 7.01
C TRP A 245 -18.98 -11.99 7.16
N LEU A 246 -18.08 -12.35 8.07
CA LEU A 246 -17.80 -13.75 8.38
C LEU A 246 -19.04 -14.45 8.97
N ASN A 247 -19.83 -13.74 9.78
CA ASN A 247 -21.09 -14.24 10.36
C ASN A 247 -22.31 -14.04 9.44
N SER A 248 -22.12 -13.56 8.21
CA SER A 248 -23.22 -13.35 7.27
C SER A 248 -23.58 -14.63 6.50
N PRO A 249 -24.81 -14.72 5.92
CA PRO A 249 -25.21 -15.87 5.10
C PRO A 249 -24.25 -16.17 3.93
N TYR A 250 -23.51 -15.16 3.43
CA TYR A 250 -22.54 -15.31 2.35
C TYR A 250 -21.33 -16.18 2.75
N SER A 251 -21.04 -16.29 4.05
CA SER A 251 -19.85 -16.96 4.58
C SER A 251 -20.17 -18.26 5.33
N GLU A 252 -21.44 -18.68 5.40
CA GLU A 252 -21.88 -19.85 6.17
C GLU A 252 -21.15 -21.15 5.75
N GLY A 253 -20.97 -21.35 4.44
CA GLY A 253 -20.23 -22.50 3.90
C GLY A 253 -18.74 -22.49 4.27
N ILE A 254 -18.15 -21.32 4.46
CA ILE A 254 -16.74 -21.16 4.87
C ILE A 254 -16.58 -21.58 6.33
N LEU A 255 -17.47 -21.11 7.22
CA LEU A 255 -17.46 -21.47 8.64
C LEU A 255 -17.75 -22.95 8.88
N ASN A 256 -18.71 -23.53 8.16
CA ASN A 256 -19.02 -24.97 8.30
C ASN A 256 -17.82 -25.84 7.87
N LYS A 257 -17.04 -25.39 6.88
CA LYS A 257 -15.81 -26.06 6.44
C LYS A 257 -14.66 -25.90 7.43
N SER A 258 -14.49 -24.72 8.06
CA SER A 258 -13.46 -24.52 9.09
C SER A 258 -13.73 -25.33 10.36
N ILE A 259 -15.00 -25.53 10.72
CA ILE A 259 -15.38 -26.36 11.87
C ILE A 259 -15.14 -27.85 11.62
N SER A 260 -15.48 -28.35 10.42
CA SER A 260 -15.33 -29.77 10.07
C SER A 260 -13.88 -30.21 9.78
N SER A 261 -12.98 -29.28 9.49
CA SER A 261 -11.56 -29.55 9.25
C SER A 261 -10.68 -29.41 10.50
N ALA A 262 -11.22 -28.92 11.62
CA ALA A 262 -10.51 -28.93 12.89
C ALA A 262 -10.34 -30.38 13.39
N PRO A 263 -9.11 -30.82 13.74
CA PRO A 263 -8.90 -32.16 14.27
C PRO A 263 -9.76 -32.32 15.52
N SER A 264 -10.63 -33.33 15.54
CA SER A 264 -11.48 -33.57 16.69
C SER A 264 -10.59 -33.82 17.91
N ALA A 265 -10.78 -33.04 18.97
CA ALA A 265 -10.13 -33.28 20.26
C ALA A 265 -10.55 -34.64 20.89
N ALA A 266 -11.37 -35.43 20.19
CA ALA A 266 -11.84 -36.75 20.59
C ALA A 266 -10.90 -37.91 20.18
N GLY A 267 -9.79 -37.64 19.48
CA GLY A 267 -8.83 -38.69 19.07
C GLY A 267 -7.68 -38.97 20.06
N ALA A 268 -7.52 -38.16 21.11
CA ALA A 268 -6.39 -38.26 22.03
C ALA A 268 -6.78 -38.90 23.37
N LEU A 269 -7.23 -40.16 23.34
CA LEU A 269 -7.38 -41.11 24.46
C LEU A 269 -7.90 -42.40 23.78
N THR A 270 -7.08 -43.40 23.44
CA THR A 270 -6.36 -44.29 24.34
C THR A 270 -5.36 -45.14 23.53
N CYS A 271 -4.08 -45.03 23.85
CA CYS A 271 -3.10 -46.11 23.63
C CYS A 271 -2.46 -46.39 24.99
N THR A 272 -3.19 -47.12 25.83
CA THR A 272 -2.61 -47.80 26.99
C THR A 272 -2.41 -49.25 26.62
N GLY A 273 -1.20 -49.57 26.18
CA GLY A 273 -0.66 -50.92 26.29
C GLY A 273 -0.07 -51.10 27.68
N CYS A 274 -0.66 -52.00 28.46
CA CYS A 274 -0.05 -52.86 29.48
C CYS A 274 -0.98 -54.07 29.63
#